data_AF-A0A267FVR6-F1
#
_entry.id   AF-A0A267FVR6-F1
#
_cell.length_a   1.000
_cell.length_b   1.000
_cell.length_c   1.000
_cell.angle_alpha   90.00
_cell.angle_beta   90.00
_cell.angle_gamma   90.00
#
_symmetry.space_group_name_H-M   'P 1'
#
loop_
_entity.id
_entity.type
_entity.pdbx_description
1 polymer ?
#
loop_
_entity_poly.entity_id
_entity_poly.type
_entity_poly.pdbx_seq_one_letter_code
_entity_poly.pdbx_strand_id
1 'polypeptide(L)'
;MNAFALVLLVAMATACCEARLLRLSQSQKMAFLKEHNRLRAQTAKGHTRGQPSASNMAELVWDDRLMRSANRWVRKCRVGHDRARDRRLPGFSWVGQNWAGGHSRDFTRYVRMWFNE
;
A
#
# COMPACT_ATOMS: atom_id res chain seq x y z
N MET A 1 -12.95 13.33 -13.21
CA MET A 1 -11.54 13.05 -12.87
C MET A 1 -11.54 12.06 -11.71
N ASN A 2 -11.48 10.76 -12.01
CA ASN A 2 -11.59 9.72 -11.00
C ASN A 2 -10.19 9.42 -10.46
N ALA A 3 -9.90 9.87 -9.25
CA ALA A 3 -8.64 9.60 -8.58
C ALA A 3 -8.54 8.09 -8.27
N PHE A 4 -7.67 7.38 -8.99
CA PHE A 4 -7.23 6.04 -8.62
C PHE A 4 -6.21 6.16 -7.48
N ALA A 5 -6.67 6.04 -6.23
CA ALA A 5 -5.78 5.93 -5.09
C ALA A 5 -5.22 4.50 -5.03
N LEU A 6 -3.91 4.37 -5.23
CA LEU A 6 -3.19 3.12 -4.97
C LEU A 6 -3.18 2.88 -3.46
N VAL A 7 -3.77 1.77 -3.04
CA VAL A 7 -4.02 1.46 -1.62
C VAL A 7 -2.97 0.52 -1.10
N LEU A 8 -2.63 0.76 0.16
CA LEU A 8 -1.49 0.17 0.79
C LEU A 8 -1.81 -0.58 2.06
N LEU A 9 -1.42 -1.84 2.12
CA LEU A 9 -1.49 -2.66 3.32
C LEU A 9 -0.13 -3.25 3.65
N VAL A 10 0.49 -2.72 4.69
CA VAL A 10 1.59 -3.37 5.38
C VAL A 10 1.02 -4.44 6.30
N ALA A 11 1.43 -5.71 6.17
CA ALA A 11 1.28 -6.69 7.24
C ALA A 11 2.62 -6.91 7.95
N MET A 12 2.61 -6.77 9.27
CA MET A 12 3.66 -7.28 10.15
C MET A 12 3.13 -8.57 10.77
N ALA A 13 3.85 -9.67 10.57
CA ALA A 13 3.71 -10.86 11.36
C ALA A 13 4.49 -10.63 12.67
N THR A 14 3.77 -10.40 13.76
CA THR A 14 4.20 -10.82 15.10
C THR A 14 3.00 -11.57 15.64
N ALA A 15 3.16 -12.88 15.89
CA ALA A 15 2.18 -13.83 16.43
C ALA A 15 0.70 -13.44 16.23
N CYS A 16 0.02 -14.20 15.36
CA CYS A 16 -1.36 -14.07 14.88
C CYS A 16 -2.48 -13.71 15.90
N CYS A 17 -2.19 -13.69 17.20
CA CYS A 17 -3.15 -13.52 18.28
C CYS A 17 -3.02 -12.21 19.10
N GLU A 18 -2.02 -11.34 18.84
CA GLU A 18 -1.94 -10.01 19.47
C GLU A 18 -1.89 -8.90 18.42
N ALA A 19 -2.97 -8.76 17.64
CA ALA A 19 -3.06 -7.73 16.61
C ALA A 19 -3.17 -6.31 17.21
N ARG A 20 -2.06 -5.77 17.70
CA ARG A 20 -1.90 -4.35 18.01
C ARG A 20 -1.97 -3.58 16.68
N LEU A 21 -2.71 -2.47 16.65
CA LEU A 21 -2.76 -1.58 15.47
C LEU A 21 -1.33 -1.32 15.02
N LEU A 22 -1.02 -1.54 13.74
CA LEU A 22 0.22 -1.02 13.17
C LEU A 22 0.09 0.49 13.11
N ARG A 23 0.52 1.13 14.20
CA ARG A 23 0.77 2.56 14.24
C ARG A 23 2.10 2.77 13.55
N LEU A 24 2.06 2.95 12.24
CA LEU A 24 3.20 3.46 11.50
C LEU A 24 3.56 4.83 12.06
N SER A 25 4.84 5.04 12.39
CA SER A 25 5.34 6.38 12.68
C SER A 25 5.16 7.28 11.45
N GLN A 26 5.19 8.59 11.64
CA GLN A 26 5.14 9.53 10.52
C GLN A 26 6.29 9.25 9.53
N SER A 27 7.50 8.98 10.03
CA SER A 27 8.64 8.62 9.19
C SER A 27 8.41 7.34 8.39
N GLN A 28 7.77 6.32 8.97
CA GLN A 28 7.42 5.09 8.27
C GLN A 28 6.38 5.36 7.18
N LYS A 29 5.31 6.12 7.45
CA LYS A 29 4.31 6.51 6.43
C LYS A 29 4.96 7.26 5.27
N MET A 30 5.87 8.19 5.56
CA MET A 30 6.53 9.01 4.55
C MET A 30 7.56 8.22 3.75
N ALA A 31 8.37 7.37 4.39
CA ALA A 31 9.30 6.48 3.68
C ALA A 31 8.55 5.54 2.73
N PHE A 32 7.42 5.03 3.22
CA PHE A 32 6.53 4.18 2.45
C PHE A 32 5.99 4.89 1.19
N LEU A 33 5.38 6.06 1.37
CA LEU A 33 4.81 6.86 0.29
C LEU A 33 5.89 7.30 -0.71
N LYS A 34 7.04 7.76 -0.20
CA LYS A 34 8.18 8.18 -1.00
C LYS A 34 8.70 7.05 -1.88
N GLU A 35 8.78 5.82 -1.37
CA GLU A 35 9.24 4.70 -2.17
C GLU A 35 8.26 4.37 -3.31
N HIS A 36 6.95 4.42 -3.05
CA HIS A 36 5.95 4.29 -4.10
C HIS A 36 6.12 5.36 -5.19
N ASN A 37 6.19 6.63 -4.78
CA ASN A 37 6.28 7.74 -5.73
C ASN A 37 7.62 7.72 -6.50
N ARG A 38 8.71 7.31 -5.86
CA ARG A 38 10.01 7.11 -6.53
C ARG A 38 9.91 6.08 -7.65
N LEU A 39 9.30 4.92 -7.39
CA LEU A 39 9.13 3.85 -8.37
C LEU A 39 8.13 4.23 -9.47
N ARG A 40 7.01 4.87 -9.13
CA ARG A 40 6.05 5.42 -10.11
C ARG A 40 6.71 6.42 -11.05
N ALA A 41 7.53 7.33 -10.52
CA ALA A 41 8.27 8.31 -11.32
C ALA A 41 9.33 7.64 -12.21
N GLN A 42 9.97 6.57 -11.73
CA GLN A 42 10.90 5.77 -12.53
C GLN A 42 10.19 5.14 -13.73
N THR A 43 9.03 4.49 -13.51
CA THR A 43 8.23 3.91 -14.59
C THR A 43 7.70 4.97 -15.54
N ALA A 44 7.21 6.10 -15.02
CA ALA A 44 6.71 7.20 -15.85
C ALA A 44 7.77 7.72 -16.84
N LYS A 45 9.03 7.77 -16.41
CA LYS A 45 10.19 8.16 -17.25
C LYS A 45 10.67 7.07 -18.21
N GLY A 46 10.05 5.89 -18.21
CA GLY A 46 10.49 4.74 -19.02
C GLY A 46 11.76 4.06 -18.49
N HIS A 47 12.10 4.26 -17.21
CA HIS A 47 13.30 3.70 -16.59
C HIS A 47 13.02 2.36 -15.87
N THR A 48 11.88 1.74 -16.14
CA THR A 48 11.52 0.41 -15.63
C THR A 48 11.65 -0.60 -16.76
N ARG A 49 12.55 -1.56 -16.62
CA ARG A 49 12.84 -2.56 -17.65
C ARG A 49 11.56 -3.29 -18.06
N GLY A 50 11.30 -3.38 -19.36
CA GLY A 50 10.13 -4.10 -19.90
C GLY A 50 8.80 -3.36 -19.77
N GLN A 51 8.79 -2.12 -19.25
CA GLN A 51 7.59 -1.30 -19.13
C GLN A 51 7.72 -0.04 -19.99
N PRO A 52 6.65 0.39 -20.69
CA PRO A 52 6.65 1.66 -21.40
C PRO A 52 6.68 2.85 -20.42
N SER A 53 7.05 4.02 -20.92
CA SER A 53 6.82 5.27 -20.19
C SER A 53 5.33 5.53 -20.00
N ALA A 54 4.99 6.34 -19.01
CA ALA A 54 3.59 6.69 -18.71
C ALA A 54 3.41 8.21 -18.69
N SER A 55 2.50 8.70 -19.53
CA SER A 55 2.24 10.13 -19.70
C SER A 55 1.37 10.75 -18.59
N ASN A 56 0.64 9.93 -17.81
CA ASN A 56 -0.30 10.40 -16.79
C ASN A 56 -0.20 9.61 -15.47
N MET A 57 1.02 9.41 -14.98
CA MET A 57 1.27 8.70 -13.72
C MET A 57 1.31 9.69 -12.53
N ALA A 58 0.14 10.00 -11.97
CA ALA A 58 0.03 10.95 -10.86
C ALA A 58 0.80 10.50 -9.59
N GLU A 59 1.31 11.47 -8.83
CA GLU A 59 1.91 11.21 -7.52
C GLU A 59 0.85 10.74 -6.51
N LEU A 60 1.20 9.77 -5.67
CA LEU A 60 0.31 9.34 -4.59
C LEU A 60 0.42 10.28 -3.39
N VAL A 61 -0.70 10.41 -2.68
CA VAL A 61 -0.78 11.07 -1.37
C VAL A 61 -1.26 10.08 -0.32
N TRP A 62 -0.88 10.31 0.92
CA TRP A 62 -1.31 9.46 2.04
C TRP A 62 -2.75 9.81 2.45
N ASP A 63 -3.60 8.79 2.62
CA ASP A 63 -4.93 8.92 3.25
C ASP A 63 -5.01 8.02 4.49
N ASP A 64 -5.12 8.63 5.67
CA ASP A 64 -5.21 7.89 6.93
C ASP A 64 -6.49 7.03 7.05
N ARG A 65 -7.54 7.30 6.26
CA ARG A 65 -8.74 6.44 6.19
C ARG A 65 -8.39 5.09 5.55
N LEU A 66 -7.50 5.08 4.55
CA LEU A 66 -7.00 3.85 3.94
C LEU A 66 -6.16 3.05 4.94
N MET A 67 -5.27 3.70 5.70
CA MET A 67 -4.52 3.05 6.77
C MET A 67 -5.43 2.44 7.85
N ARG A 68 -6.51 3.15 8.22
CA ARG A 68 -7.50 2.61 9.17
C ARG A 68 -8.21 1.38 8.60
N SER A 69 -8.59 1.40 7.33
CA SER A 69 -9.19 0.24 6.66
C SER A 69 -8.22 -0.94 6.62
N ALA A 70 -6.97 -0.67 6.24
CA ALA A 70 -5.89 -1.63 6.20
C ALA A 70 -5.67 -2.31 7.57
N ASN A 71 -5.57 -1.51 8.63
CA ASN A 71 -5.43 -2.03 9.99
C ASN A 71 -6.62 -2.89 10.44
N ARG A 72 -7.85 -2.60 10.00
CA ARG A 72 -9.01 -3.46 10.30
C ARG A 72 -8.87 -4.84 9.65
N TRP A 73 -8.32 -4.91 8.44
CA TRP A 73 -8.11 -6.18 7.75
C TRP A 73 -6.98 -7.01 8.38
N VAL A 74 -5.81 -6.40 8.61
CA VAL A 74 -4.65 -7.11 9.19
C VAL A 74 -5.00 -7.72 10.57
N ARG A 75 -5.85 -7.06 11.35
CA ARG A 75 -6.34 -7.57 12.64
C ARG A 75 -7.11 -8.88 12.56
N LYS A 76 -7.63 -9.26 11.39
CA LYS A 76 -8.30 -10.55 11.21
C LYS A 76 -7.32 -11.72 11.14
N CYS A 77 -6.02 -11.46 11.00
CA CYS A 77 -4.97 -12.46 10.81
C CYS A 77 -5.33 -13.52 9.76
N ARG A 78 -5.78 -13.06 8.59
CA ARG A 78 -6.06 -13.92 7.44
C ARG A 78 -5.12 -13.57 6.30
N VAL A 79 -4.63 -14.60 5.62
CA VAL A 79 -3.81 -14.45 4.42
C VAL A 79 -4.71 -14.01 3.25
N GLY A 80 -4.21 -13.08 2.43
CA GLY A 80 -4.88 -12.61 1.22
C GLY A 80 -5.76 -11.39 1.41
N HIS A 81 -6.81 -11.28 0.58
CA HIS A 81 -7.60 -10.06 0.44
C HIS A 81 -8.93 -10.08 1.19
N ASP A 82 -9.35 -8.93 1.71
CA ASP A 82 -10.74 -8.73 2.11
C ASP A 82 -11.65 -8.55 0.89
N ARG A 83 -12.96 -8.55 1.14
CA ARG A 83 -13.93 -8.27 0.06
C ARG A 83 -13.94 -6.77 -0.20
N ALA A 84 -14.09 -6.37 -1.47
CA ALA A 84 -14.10 -4.96 -1.85
C ALA A 84 -15.13 -4.11 -1.07
N ARG A 85 -16.28 -4.70 -0.70
CA ARG A 85 -17.30 -4.04 0.13
C ARG A 85 -16.82 -3.69 1.54
N ASP A 86 -15.91 -4.49 2.11
CA ASP A 86 -15.42 -4.35 3.49
C ASP A 86 -14.40 -3.20 3.62
N ARG A 87 -13.82 -2.76 2.49
CA ARG A 87 -12.87 -1.65 2.37
C ARG A 87 -13.41 -0.42 1.63
N ARG A 88 -14.73 -0.30 1.48
CA ARG A 88 -15.35 0.91 0.90
C ARG A 88 -15.10 2.13 1.79
N LEU A 89 -14.81 3.27 1.15
CA LEU A 89 -14.61 4.55 1.82
C LEU A 89 -15.35 5.66 1.07
N PRO A 90 -16.05 6.58 1.77
CA PRO A 90 -16.70 7.72 1.13
C PRO A 90 -15.71 8.57 0.31
N GLY A 91 -16.12 8.93 -0.91
CA GLY A 91 -15.28 9.66 -1.86
C GLY A 91 -14.43 8.77 -2.78
N PHE A 92 -14.45 7.45 -2.60
CA PHE A 92 -13.82 6.50 -3.51
C PHE A 92 -14.87 5.61 -4.19
N SER A 93 -14.82 5.52 -5.52
CA SER A 93 -15.65 4.57 -6.28
C SER A 93 -15.19 3.13 -6.06
N TRP A 94 -13.88 2.93 -5.87
CA TRP A 94 -13.26 1.65 -5.58
C TRP A 94 -11.95 1.84 -4.79
N VAL A 95 -11.62 0.85 -3.96
CA VAL A 95 -10.43 0.82 -3.11
C VAL A 95 -9.66 -0.46 -3.43
N GLY A 96 -8.43 -0.33 -3.91
CA GLY A 96 -7.53 -1.46 -4.19
C GLY A 96 -6.93 -2.08 -2.95
N GLN A 97 -6.10 -3.11 -3.14
CA GLN A 97 -5.35 -3.71 -2.05
C GLN A 97 -4.19 -4.56 -2.57
N ASN A 98 -2.98 -4.25 -2.13
CA ASN A 98 -1.87 -5.20 -2.15
C ASN A 98 -1.74 -5.84 -0.77
N TRP A 99 -1.24 -7.08 -0.69
CA TRP A 99 -1.01 -7.78 0.57
C TRP A 99 0.41 -8.36 0.58
N ALA A 100 1.08 -8.32 1.73
CA ALA A 100 2.38 -8.93 1.92
C ALA A 100 2.46 -9.52 3.33
N GLY A 101 3.03 -10.72 3.47
CA GLY A 101 3.36 -11.31 4.76
C GLY A 101 4.86 -11.16 5.04
N GLY A 102 5.23 -10.81 6.27
CA GLY A 102 6.63 -10.73 6.69
C GLY A 102 6.82 -10.08 8.05
N HIS A 103 8.07 -10.08 8.53
CA HIS A 103 8.45 -9.59 9.86
C HIS A 103 9.26 -8.27 9.80
N SER A 104 9.47 -7.71 8.60
CA SER A 104 10.30 -6.52 8.39
C SER A 104 9.61 -5.25 8.85
N ARG A 105 10.27 -4.49 9.74
CA ARG A 105 9.86 -3.12 10.13
C ARG A 105 10.23 -2.05 9.11
N ASP A 106 11.09 -2.38 8.15
CA ASP A 106 11.28 -1.58 6.95
C ASP A 106 10.18 -1.93 5.96
N PHE A 107 9.20 -1.03 5.85
CA PHE A 107 8.06 -1.22 4.99
C PHE A 107 8.34 -0.93 3.52
N THR A 108 9.45 -0.23 3.21
CA THR A 108 9.87 0.00 1.82
C THR A 108 10.24 -1.31 1.12
N ARG A 109 10.65 -2.33 1.89
CA ARG A 109 10.87 -3.69 1.40
C ARG A 109 9.63 -4.28 0.71
N TYR A 110 8.44 -4.13 1.29
CA TYR A 110 7.21 -4.65 0.70
C TYR A 110 6.80 -3.89 -0.56
N VAL A 111 7.09 -2.59 -0.62
CA VAL A 111 6.91 -1.79 -1.84
C VAL A 111 7.74 -2.35 -2.99
N ARG A 112 9.04 -2.57 -2.74
CA ARG A 112 9.96 -3.11 -3.73
C ARG A 112 9.59 -4.54 -4.12
N MET A 113 9.11 -5.33 -3.17
CA MET A 113 8.62 -6.68 -3.44
C MET A 113 7.48 -6.65 -4.47
N TRP A 114 6.44 -5.84 -4.26
CA TRP A 114 5.34 -5.73 -5.23
C TRP A 114 5.76 -5.10 -6.56
N PHE A 115 6.74 -4.20 -6.55
CA PHE A 115 7.22 -3.59 -7.78
C PHE A 115 8.01 -4.55 -8.67
N ASN A 116 8.64 -5.57 -8.07
CA ASN A 116 9.46 -6.55 -8.78
C ASN A 116 8.67 -7.82 -9.19
N GLU A 117 7.33 -7.74 -9.18
CA GLU A 117 6.45 -8.78 -9.73
C GLU A 117 6.60 -8.93 -11.26
#